data_AF-A0A2S8G6Q0-F1
#
_entry.id   AF-A0A2S8G6Q0-F1
#
_cell.length_a   1.000
_cell.length_b   1.000
_cell.length_c   1.000
_cell.angle_alpha   90.00
_cell.angle_beta   90.00
_cell.angle_gamma   90.00
#
_symmetry.space_group_name_H-M   'P 1'
#
loop_
_entity.id
_entity.type
_entity.pdbx_description
1 polymer ?
#
loop_
_entity_poly.entity_id
_entity_poly.type
_entity_poly.pdbx_seq_one_letter_code
_entity_poly.pdbx_strand_id
1 'polypeptide(L)'
;MDVLVTARTVAKQALPAYRHVNSPKMFTQHQLFACLVLKNFQRLDYRGITEQLLDCQSLTEAIELDYIPHYTTLQKATQRLQKFRGATE
;
A
#
# COMPACT_ATOMS: atom_id res chain seq x y z
N MET A 1 -5.76 -13.64 -3.61
CA MET A 1 -5.45 -13.29 -2.20
C MET A 1 -3.95 -13.33 -1.90
N ASP A 2 -3.20 -14.32 -2.42
CA ASP A 2 -1.75 -14.48 -2.16
C ASP A 2 -0.90 -13.22 -2.42
N VAL A 3 -1.04 -12.60 -3.60
CA VAL A 3 -0.19 -11.48 -4.02
C VAL A 3 -0.21 -10.27 -3.06
N LEU A 4 -1.37 -9.98 -2.45
CA LEU A 4 -1.53 -8.82 -1.57
C LEU A 4 -0.79 -9.04 -0.24
N VAL A 5 -0.98 -10.23 0.36
CA VAL A 5 -0.30 -10.60 1.62
C VAL A 5 1.20 -10.74 1.39
N THR A 6 1.61 -11.39 0.30
CA THR A 6 3.02 -11.53 -0.08
C THR A 6 3.67 -10.16 -0.26
N ALA A 7 3.02 -9.23 -0.96
CA ALA A 7 3.52 -7.86 -1.13
C ALA A 7 3.68 -7.12 0.21
N ARG A 8 2.73 -7.27 1.13
CA ARG A 8 2.84 -6.68 2.48
C ARG A 8 4.03 -7.26 3.25
N THR A 9 4.23 -8.57 3.18
CA THR A 9 5.36 -9.26 3.85
C THR A 9 6.71 -8.79 3.30
N VAL A 10 6.86 -8.72 1.98
CA VAL A 10 8.07 -8.18 1.34
C VAL A 10 8.29 -6.72 1.76
N ALA A 11 7.24 -5.91 1.76
CA ALA A 11 7.36 -4.51 2.19
C ALA A 11 7.78 -4.38 3.67
N LYS A 12 7.30 -5.26 4.56
CA LYS A 12 7.71 -5.29 5.98
C LYS A 12 9.22 -5.51 6.14
N GLN A 13 9.84 -6.25 5.22
CA GLN A 13 11.28 -6.50 5.22
C GLN A 13 12.09 -5.35 4.63
N ALA A 14 11.53 -4.60 3.68
CA ALA A 14 12.26 -3.57 2.92
C ALA A 14 12.03 -2.13 3.40
N LEU A 15 10.92 -1.85 4.09
CA LEU A 15 10.48 -0.49 4.42
C LEU A 15 10.20 -0.36 5.92
N PRO A 16 10.45 0.80 6.55
CA PRO A 16 9.93 1.07 7.88
C PRO A 16 8.40 1.25 7.82
N ALA A 17 7.68 0.87 8.89
CA ALA A 17 6.22 0.99 8.94
C ALA A 17 5.73 2.42 8.67
N TYR A 18 6.45 3.40 9.21
CA TYR A 18 6.20 4.82 8.97
C TYR A 18 7.49 5.51 8.55
N ARG A 19 7.38 6.49 7.66
CA ARG A 19 8.56 7.20 7.13
C ARG A 19 9.15 8.20 8.12
N HIS A 20 8.31 8.73 9.00
CA HIS A 20 8.69 9.74 9.99
C HIS A 20 7.86 9.57 11.25
N VAL A 21 8.41 9.96 12.41
CA VAL A 21 7.75 9.87 13.72
C VAL A 21 6.41 10.63 13.76
N ASN A 22 6.31 11.74 13.02
CA ASN A 22 5.11 12.59 12.91
C ASN A 22 4.17 12.21 11.75
N SER A 23 4.32 11.02 11.17
CA SER A 23 3.39 10.57 10.12
C SER A 23 1.99 10.37 10.72
N PRO A 24 0.89 10.58 9.96
CA PRO A 24 -0.48 10.46 10.48
C PRO A 24 -0.90 9.06 11.00
N LYS A 25 -0.01 8.06 11.02
CA LYS A 25 -0.20 6.66 11.48
C LYS A 25 -1.45 5.90 11.02
N MET A 26 -2.29 6.48 10.16
CA MET A 26 -3.48 5.83 9.58
C MET A 26 -3.16 4.63 8.69
N PHE A 27 -2.05 4.71 7.95
CA PHE A 27 -1.61 3.66 7.04
C PHE A 27 -0.11 3.44 7.20
N THR A 28 0.29 2.18 7.23
CA THR A 28 1.70 1.80 7.11
C THR A 28 2.15 1.88 5.66
N GLN A 29 3.46 2.07 5.44
CA GLN A 29 4.05 1.99 4.11
C GLN A 29 3.84 0.60 3.50
N HIS A 30 3.81 -0.44 4.33
CA HIS A 30 3.61 -1.84 3.92
C HIS A 30 2.22 -2.07 3.31
N GLN A 31 1.18 -1.55 3.97
CA GLN A 31 -0.21 -1.62 3.49
C GLN A 31 -0.36 -0.87 2.17
N LEU A 32 0.13 0.38 2.11
CA LEU A 32 0.04 1.19 0.89
C LEU A 32 0.81 0.54 -0.27
N PHE A 33 1.99 -0.05 -0.01
CA PHE A 33 2.73 -0.80 -1.00
C PHE A 33 1.95 -2.01 -1.52
N ALA A 34 1.35 -2.80 -0.62
CA ALA A 34 0.56 -3.96 -1.00
C ALA A 34 -0.62 -3.57 -1.91
N CYS A 35 -1.35 -2.50 -1.58
CA CYS A 35 -2.43 -1.97 -2.43
C CYS A 35 -1.93 -1.57 -3.82
N LEU A 36 -0.75 -0.96 -3.91
CA LEU A 36 -0.15 -0.57 -5.20
C LEU A 36 0.29 -1.77 -6.04
N VAL A 37 0.80 -2.82 -5.41
CA VAL A 37 1.12 -4.08 -6.10
C VAL A 37 -0.17 -4.73 -6.63
N LEU A 38 -1.21 -4.82 -5.79
CA LEU A 38 -2.50 -5.37 -6.21
C LEU A 38 -3.12 -4.58 -7.36
N LYS A 39 -3.09 -3.25 -7.29
CA LYS A 39 -3.49 -2.35 -8.38
C LYS A 39 -2.78 -2.72 -9.68
N ASN A 40 -1.46 -2.85 -9.67
CA ASN A 40 -0.69 -3.15 -10.88
C ASN A 40 -0.92 -4.58 -11.37
N PHE A 41 -1.02 -5.55 -10.45
CA PHE A 41 -1.31 -6.96 -10.77
C PHE A 41 -2.65 -7.12 -11.49
N GLN A 42 -3.67 -6.38 -11.04
CA GLN A 42 -4.99 -6.40 -11.65
C GLN A 42 -5.19 -5.34 -12.74
N ARG A 43 -4.13 -4.57 -13.06
CA ARG A 43 -4.13 -3.51 -14.07
C ARG A 43 -5.21 -2.44 -13.84
N LEU A 44 -5.52 -2.18 -12.58
CA LEU A 44 -6.45 -1.14 -12.16
C LEU A 44 -5.78 0.25 -12.15
N ASP A 45 -6.58 1.30 -12.20
CA ASP A 45 -6.14 2.65 -11.84
C ASP A 45 -6.26 2.88 -10.32
N TYR A 46 -5.99 4.11 -9.86
CA TYR A 46 -6.06 4.41 -8.42
C TYR A 46 -7.48 4.41 -7.85
N ARG A 47 -8.50 4.66 -8.68
CA ARG A 47 -9.90 4.66 -8.23
C ARG A 47 -10.44 3.24 -8.16
N GLY A 48 -10.18 2.44 -9.20
CA GLY A 48 -10.61 1.05 -9.27
C GLY A 48 -10.05 0.19 -8.13
N ILE A 49 -8.80 0.42 -7.69
CA ILE A 49 -8.30 -0.29 -6.51
C ILE A 49 -8.97 0.17 -5.21
N THR A 50 -9.31 1.45 -5.08
CA THR A 50 -10.05 1.97 -3.91
C THR A 50 -11.47 1.39 -3.87
N GLU A 51 -12.16 1.34 -5.01
CA GLU A 51 -13.48 0.70 -5.16
C GLU A 51 -13.41 -0.79 -4.83
N GLN A 52 -12.41 -1.51 -5.36
CA GLN A 52 -12.26 -2.92 -5.06
C GLN A 52 -11.98 -3.21 -3.58
N LEU A 53 -11.21 -2.35 -2.90
CA LEU A 53 -10.99 -2.47 -1.46
C LEU A 53 -12.27 -2.19 -0.66
N LEU A 54 -13.15 -1.33 -1.18
CA LEU A 54 -14.46 -1.06 -0.58
C LEU A 54 -15.41 -2.25 -0.75
N ASP A 55 -15.42 -2.88 -1.93
CA ASP A 55 -16.33 -3.98 -2.27
C ASP A 55 -15.90 -5.32 -1.65
N CYS A 56 -14.62 -5.50 -1.36
CA CYS A 56 -14.05 -6.77 -0.88
C CYS A 56 -13.34 -6.60 0.48
N GLN A 57 -14.10 -6.70 1.56
CA GLN A 57 -13.59 -6.57 2.93
C GLN A 57 -12.51 -7.62 3.29
N SER A 58 -12.53 -8.79 2.65
CA SER A 58 -11.48 -9.81 2.82
C SER A 58 -10.10 -9.33 2.37
N LEU A 59 -10.01 -8.39 1.41
CA LEU A 59 -8.74 -7.79 1.00
C LEU A 59 -8.20 -6.86 2.09
N THR A 60 -9.06 -6.06 2.71
CA THR A 60 -8.66 -5.11 3.76
C THR A 60 -8.27 -5.85 5.03
N GLU A 61 -9.02 -6.87 5.41
CA GLU A 61 -8.71 -7.75 6.55
C GLU A 61 -7.37 -8.47 6.37
N ALA A 62 -7.09 -8.98 5.17
CA ALA A 62 -5.83 -9.68 4.88
C ALA A 62 -4.56 -8.84 5.12
N ILE A 63 -4.68 -7.51 5.07
CA ILE A 63 -3.58 -6.58 5.32
C ILE A 63 -3.80 -5.66 6.53
N GLU A 64 -4.81 -5.96 7.36
CA GLU A 64 -5.18 -5.20 8.55
C GLU A 64 -5.40 -3.71 8.26
N LEU A 65 -6.13 -3.39 7.19
CA LEU A 65 -6.55 -2.02 6.90
C LEU A 65 -7.77 -1.63 7.73
N ASP A 66 -7.60 -0.67 8.63
CA ASP A 66 -8.73 -0.09 9.41
C ASP A 66 -9.58 0.87 8.56
N TYR A 67 -9.00 1.44 7.52
CA TYR A 67 -9.64 2.42 6.64
C TYR A 67 -9.35 2.12 5.18
N ILE A 68 -10.25 2.53 4.28
CA ILE A 68 -10.00 2.46 2.85
C ILE A 68 -9.13 3.65 2.42
N PRO A 69 -7.93 3.44 1.85
CA PRO A 69 -7.10 4.53 1.39
C PRO A 69 -7.74 5.22 0.19
N HIS A 70 -7.88 6.53 0.27
CA HIS A 70 -8.32 7.35 -0.85
C HIS A 70 -7.34 7.27 -2.02
N TYR A 71 -7.82 7.42 -3.26
CA TYR A 71 -7.00 7.28 -4.47
C TYR A 71 -5.77 8.22 -4.47
N THR A 72 -5.90 9.44 -3.91
CA THR A 72 -4.77 10.38 -3.76
C THR A 72 -3.75 9.94 -2.71
N THR A 73 -4.16 9.16 -1.69
CA THR A 73 -3.24 8.57 -0.71
C THR A 73 -2.32 7.57 -1.40
N LEU A 74 -2.88 6.71 -2.26
CA LEU A 74 -2.13 5.76 -3.08
C LEU A 74 -1.23 6.46 -4.10
N GLN A 75 -1.73 7.47 -4.81
CA GLN A 75 -0.94 8.28 -5.73
C GLN A 75 0.28 8.91 -5.04
N LYS A 76 0.05 9.56 -3.88
CA LYS A 76 1.14 10.15 -3.09
C LYS A 76 2.09 9.09 -2.54
N ALA A 77 1.61 7.87 -2.23
CA ALA A 77 2.45 6.76 -1.81
C ALA A 77 3.38 6.30 -2.93
N THR A 78 2.87 6.13 -4.16
CA THR A 78 3.68 5.81 -5.34
C THR A 78 4.81 6.82 -5.52
N GLN A 79 4.49 8.12 -5.49
CA GLN A 79 5.49 9.18 -5.64
C GLN A 79 6.58 9.13 -4.56
N ARG A 80 6.23 8.74 -3.32
CA ARG A 80 7.19 8.57 -2.23
C ARG A 80 8.07 7.34 -2.43
N LEU A 81 7.48 6.21 -2.81
CA LEU A 81 8.18 4.94 -2.98
C LEU A 81 9.11 4.96 -4.20
N GLN A 82 8.73 5.64 -5.29
CA GLN A 82 9.62 5.83 -6.45
C GLN A 82 10.85 6.69 -6.13
N LYS A 83 10.73 7.63 -5.19
CA LYS A 83 11.87 8.42 -4.69
C LYS A 83 12.77 7.62 -3.77
N PHE A 84 12.30 6.49 -3.25
CA PHE A 84 13.10 5.50 -2.52
C PHE A 84 13.78 4.56 -3.54
N ARG A 85 14.57 5.13 -4.47
CA ARG A 85 15.67 4.38 -5.10
C ARG A 85 16.78 4.39 -4.05
N GLY A 86 17.22 3.21 -3.63
CA GLY A 86 18.12 3.05 -2.49
C GLY A 86 19.25 4.08 -2.49
N ALA A 87 19.41 4.74 -1.34
CA ALA A 87 20.75 5.10 -0.90
C ALA A 87 21.48 3.76 -0.73
N THR A 88 22.11 3.32 -1.79
CA THR A 88 22.97 2.14 -1.85
C THR A 88 24.13 2.53 -2.75
N GLU A 89 24.93 3.46 -2.26
CA GLU A 89 26.37 3.62 -2.51
C GLU A 89 27.01 4.11 -1.21
#